data_AF-A0A1V5LYT0-F1
#
_entry.id   AF-A0A1V5LYT0-F1
#
_cell.length_a   1.000
_cell.length_b   1.000
_cell.length_c   1.000
_cell.angle_alpha   90.00
_cell.angle_beta   90.00
_cell.angle_gamma   90.00
#
_symmetry.space_group_name_H-M   'P 1'
#
loop_
_entity.id
_entity.type
_entity.pdbx_description
1 polymer ?
#
loop_
_entity_poly.entity_id
_entity_poly.type
_entity_poly.pdbx_seq_one_letter_code
_entity_poly.pdbx_strand_id
1 'polypeptide(L)'
;MFALIERPEWVREAIIAMARERVTLFNHFYDLAAPVHAFPYGNAQWMAFWAPERYIATQSDVSCMLSPAMFDEFILPELDIYGESFGAMWYHLDGSRAFQHLPTLLSRPYMRVMQFVPEPDVPPNGPDWLDLYRRIQHAGIIVHIQVAPANVEPLVKALDPTLLCLDTQCGSVDEAEMLLADAVRWMRG
;
A
#
# COMPACT_ATOMS: atom_id res chain seq x y z
N MET A 1 -12.55 -10.35 16.77
CA MET A 1 -13.37 -11.05 15.77
C MET A 1 -14.81 -11.28 16.25
N PHE A 2 -15.06 -11.92 17.40
CA PHE A 2 -16.44 -12.12 17.90
C PHE A 2 -17.26 -10.83 18.02
N ALA A 3 -16.65 -9.71 18.44
CA ALA A 3 -17.34 -8.42 18.51
C ALA A 3 -17.90 -7.91 17.17
N LEU A 4 -17.29 -8.27 16.03
CA LEU A 4 -17.81 -7.92 14.70
C LEU A 4 -19.16 -8.60 14.40
N ILE A 5 -19.44 -9.71 15.09
CA ILE A 5 -20.68 -10.50 14.92
C ILE A 5 -21.66 -10.19 16.06
N GLU A 6 -21.16 -10.13 17.30
CA GLU A 6 -21.99 -9.96 18.49
C GLU A 6 -22.41 -8.50 18.73
N ARG A 7 -21.60 -7.54 18.26
CA ARG A 7 -21.81 -6.10 18.46
C ARG A 7 -21.43 -5.28 17.22
N PRO A 8 -21.92 -5.65 16.02
CA PRO A 8 -21.51 -5.03 14.75
C PRO A 8 -21.69 -3.51 14.78
N GLU A 9 -22.78 -3.03 15.37
CA GLU A 9 -23.14 -1.61 15.37
C GLU A 9 -22.14 -0.79 16.17
N TRP A 10 -21.82 -1.26 17.37
CA TRP A 10 -20.82 -0.62 18.21
C TRP A 10 -19.43 -0.65 17.57
N VAL A 11 -19.04 -1.78 16.95
CA VAL A 11 -17.72 -1.87 16.29
C VAL A 11 -17.63 -0.91 15.13
N ARG A 12 -18.66 -0.82 14.29
CA ARG A 12 -18.71 0.11 13.16
C ARG A 12 -18.64 1.56 13.64
N GLU A 13 -19.41 1.93 14.66
CA GLU A 13 -19.35 3.27 15.26
C GLU A 13 -17.95 3.59 15.81
N ALA A 14 -17.32 2.62 16.49
CA ALA A 14 -15.98 2.78 17.04
C ALA A 14 -14.92 2.98 15.95
N ILE A 15 -14.96 2.18 14.87
CA ILE A 15 -14.04 2.30 13.73
C ILE A 15 -14.18 3.68 13.08
N ILE A 16 -15.41 4.12 12.81
CA ILE A 16 -15.68 5.44 12.21
C ILE A 16 -15.20 6.57 13.13
N ALA A 17 -15.45 6.47 14.44
CA ALA A 17 -14.99 7.47 15.40
C ALA A 17 -13.45 7.54 15.41
N MET A 18 -12.76 6.40 15.48
CA MET A 18 -11.29 6.34 15.43
C MET A 18 -10.72 6.87 14.11
N ALA A 19 -11.38 6.59 12.98
CA ALA A 19 -10.96 7.12 11.68
C ALA A 19 -11.02 8.65 11.65
N ARG A 20 -12.11 9.24 12.14
CA ARG A 20 -12.24 10.70 12.24
C ARG A 20 -11.23 11.34 13.18
N GLU A 21 -10.98 10.73 14.34
CA GLU A 21 -9.95 11.21 15.27
C GLU A 21 -8.55 11.15 14.65
N ARG A 22 -8.24 10.09 13.90
CA ARG A 22 -6.97 10.00 13.16
C ARG A 22 -6.85 11.12 12.12
N VAL A 23 -7.94 11.45 11.41
CA VAL A 23 -7.96 12.59 10.48
C VAL A 23 -7.63 13.89 11.20
N THR A 24 -8.29 14.17 12.32
CA THR A 24 -8.03 15.36 13.14
C THR A 24 -6.56 15.42 13.59
N LEU A 25 -6.03 14.31 14.10
CA LEU A 25 -4.64 14.24 14.58
C LEU A 25 -3.62 14.48 13.46
N PHE A 26 -3.83 13.86 12.30
CA PHE A 26 -2.94 14.00 11.15
C PHE A 26 -2.99 15.41 10.54
N ASN A 27 -4.16 16.06 10.54
CA ASN A 27 -4.29 17.46 10.16
C ASN A 27 -3.55 18.37 11.15
N HIS A 28 -3.71 18.13 12.46
CA HIS A 28 -3.01 18.91 13.47
C HIS A 28 -1.48 18.89 13.28
N PHE A 29 -0.87 17.73 13.09
CA PHE A 29 0.57 17.65 12.83
C PHE A 29 0.97 18.26 11.50
N TYR A 30 0.14 18.11 10.46
CA TYR A 30 0.38 18.76 9.18
C TYR A 30 0.40 20.28 9.33
N ASP A 31 -0.56 20.87 10.04
CA ASP A 31 -0.66 22.32 10.26
C ASP A 31 0.52 22.88 11.06
N LEU A 32 1.11 22.07 11.95
CA LEU A 32 2.34 22.41 12.66
C LEU A 32 3.58 22.37 11.75
N ALA A 33 3.64 21.42 10.82
CA ALA A 33 4.78 21.22 9.92
C ALA A 33 4.76 22.16 8.69
N ALA A 34 3.57 22.43 8.15
CA ALA A 34 3.34 23.24 6.95
C ALA A 34 4.07 24.60 6.92
N PRO A 35 4.06 25.41 8.00
CA PRO A 35 4.73 26.72 7.96
C PRO A 35 6.26 26.65 8.07
N VAL A 36 6.83 25.51 8.45
CA VAL A 36 8.27 25.39 8.76
C VAL A 36 9.02 24.38 7.88
N HIS A 37 8.32 23.63 7.04
CA HIS A 37 8.91 22.64 6.15
C HIS A 37 8.47 22.84 4.70
N ALA A 38 9.39 22.80 3.74
CA ALA A 38 9.07 22.95 2.32
C ALA A 38 8.27 21.76 1.74
N PHE A 39 8.34 20.61 2.43
CA PHE A 39 7.67 19.36 2.02
C PHE A 39 6.82 18.80 3.16
N PRO A 40 5.80 19.52 3.65
CA PRO A 40 5.04 19.11 4.84
C PRO A 40 4.13 17.90 4.58
N TYR A 41 3.98 17.53 3.31
CA TYR A 41 3.30 16.33 2.84
C TYR A 41 4.16 15.07 2.91
N GLY A 42 5.49 15.22 3.08
CA GLY A 42 6.40 14.11 3.38
C GLY A 42 6.13 13.59 4.78
N ASN A 43 5.15 12.71 4.90
CA ASN A 43 4.65 12.26 6.18
C ASN A 43 5.50 11.09 6.70
N ALA A 44 6.06 11.23 7.91
CA ALA A 44 6.81 10.16 8.58
C ALA A 44 5.84 9.10 9.11
N GLN A 45 5.23 8.33 8.21
CA GLN A 45 4.45 7.16 8.58
C GLN A 45 5.37 5.94 8.73
N TRP A 46 4.78 4.80 9.09
CA TRP A 46 5.54 3.56 9.31
C TRP A 46 6.26 3.07 8.04
N MET A 47 5.77 3.46 6.86
CA MET A 47 6.42 3.20 5.58
C MET A 47 7.41 4.31 5.22
N ALA A 48 8.63 3.91 4.86
CA ALA A 48 9.64 4.79 4.29
C ALA A 48 9.33 5.09 2.81
N PHE A 49 8.20 5.77 2.56
CA PHE A 49 7.74 6.15 1.22
C PHE A 49 7.61 7.67 1.11
N TRP A 50 7.98 8.22 -0.04
CA TRP A 50 7.85 9.64 -0.31
C TRP A 50 6.97 9.88 -1.54
N ALA A 51 6.08 10.86 -1.44
CA ALA A 51 5.23 11.31 -2.52
C ALA A 51 5.31 12.85 -2.65
N PRO A 52 5.11 13.41 -3.85
CA PRO A 52 5.05 14.86 -4.04
C PRO A 52 3.73 15.49 -3.54
N GLU A 53 2.84 14.68 -2.97
CA GLU A 53 1.55 15.05 -2.43
C GLU A 53 1.32 14.37 -1.08
N ARG A 54 0.27 14.81 -0.36
CA ARG A 54 -0.12 14.17 0.89
C ARG A 54 -0.66 12.77 0.61
N TYR A 55 -0.27 11.81 1.44
CA TYR A 55 -0.81 10.46 1.38
C TYR A 55 -1.00 9.86 2.78
N ILE A 56 -1.70 8.73 2.83
CA ILE A 56 -1.84 7.91 4.03
C ILE A 56 -1.54 6.44 3.75
N ALA A 57 -0.70 5.85 4.59
CA ALA A 57 -0.44 4.42 4.68
C ALA A 57 -1.47 3.76 5.62
N THR A 58 -2.10 2.72 5.10
CA THR A 58 -3.17 1.95 5.73
C THR A 58 -2.89 0.45 5.63
N GLN A 59 -3.46 -0.30 6.55
CA GLN A 59 -3.39 -1.76 6.59
C GLN A 59 -4.64 -2.29 7.31
N SER A 60 -4.96 -3.56 7.10
CA SER A 60 -5.96 -4.25 7.91
C SER A 60 -5.58 -5.73 8.03
N ASP A 61 -4.81 -6.05 9.07
CA ASP A 61 -4.30 -7.41 9.32
C ASP A 61 -5.44 -8.44 9.42
N VAL A 62 -6.60 -8.00 9.92
CA VAL A 62 -7.80 -8.84 10.05
C VAL A 62 -8.51 -9.10 8.73
N SER A 63 -8.23 -8.32 7.67
CA SER A 63 -8.94 -8.40 6.38
C SER A 63 -8.86 -9.79 5.75
N CYS A 64 -7.76 -10.50 5.93
CA CYS A 64 -7.58 -11.88 5.44
C CYS A 64 -8.58 -12.88 6.06
N MET A 65 -9.21 -12.52 7.18
CA MET A 65 -10.21 -13.31 7.89
C MET A 65 -11.65 -12.81 7.65
N LEU A 66 -11.83 -11.69 6.94
CA LEU A 66 -13.14 -11.12 6.65
C LEU A 66 -13.62 -11.60 5.28
N SER A 67 -14.93 -11.87 5.17
CA SER A 67 -15.58 -11.98 3.86
C SER A 67 -15.63 -10.61 3.18
N PRO A 68 -15.84 -10.52 1.85
CA PRO A 68 -15.95 -9.23 1.17
C PRO A 68 -17.05 -8.35 1.76
N ALA A 69 -18.19 -8.92 2.14
CA ALA A 69 -19.28 -8.18 2.78
C ALA A 69 -18.86 -7.59 4.14
N MET A 70 -18.11 -8.36 4.96
CA MET A 70 -17.60 -7.84 6.23
C MET A 70 -16.50 -6.80 6.02
N PHE A 71 -15.67 -6.95 4.99
CA PHE A 71 -14.67 -5.94 4.64
C PHE A 71 -15.33 -4.62 4.23
N ASP A 72 -16.35 -4.69 3.38
CA ASP A 72 -17.14 -3.53 2.95
C ASP A 72 -17.89 -2.87 4.13
N GLU A 73 -18.32 -3.67 5.11
CA GLU A 73 -19.02 -3.15 6.29
C GLU A 73 -18.09 -2.50 7.32
N PHE A 74 -16.93 -3.11 7.58
CA PHE A 74 -16.09 -2.76 8.73
C PHE A 74 -14.79 -2.05 8.37
N ILE A 75 -14.21 -2.30 7.20
CA ILE A 75 -12.89 -1.75 6.82
C ILE A 75 -13.03 -0.66 5.77
N LEU A 76 -13.82 -0.89 4.72
CA LEU A 76 -13.98 0.08 3.65
C LEU A 76 -14.39 1.50 4.14
N PRO A 77 -15.27 1.66 5.15
CA PRO A 77 -15.68 2.98 5.59
C PRO A 77 -14.56 3.83 6.22
N GLU A 78 -13.61 3.22 6.94
CA GLU A 78 -12.44 3.97 7.45
C GLU A 78 -11.51 4.37 6.30
N LEU A 79 -11.35 3.50 5.30
CA LEU A 79 -10.53 3.80 4.12
C LEU A 79 -11.14 4.93 3.30
N ASP A 80 -12.47 4.95 3.13
CA ASP A 80 -13.16 6.04 2.43
C ASP A 80 -12.99 7.38 3.17
N ILE A 81 -13.11 7.42 4.50
CA ILE A 81 -12.84 8.62 5.32
C ILE A 81 -11.41 9.13 5.10
N TYR A 82 -10.44 8.23 5.09
CA TYR A 82 -9.04 8.57 4.87
C TYR A 82 -8.80 9.04 3.44
N GLY A 83 -9.36 8.37 2.44
CA GLY A 83 -9.26 8.74 1.04
C GLY A 83 -9.85 10.13 0.75
N GLU A 84 -11.01 10.43 1.33
CA GLU A 84 -11.65 11.76 1.24
C GLU A 84 -10.82 12.85 1.92
N SER A 85 -10.15 12.53 3.03
CA SER A 85 -9.43 13.53 3.84
C SER A 85 -8.00 13.79 3.37
N PHE A 86 -7.32 12.75 2.86
CA PHE A 86 -5.89 12.78 2.55
C PHE A 86 -5.58 12.67 1.06
N GLY A 87 -6.53 12.23 0.24
CA GLY A 87 -6.30 11.98 -1.18
C GLY A 87 -5.59 10.64 -1.38
N ALA A 88 -4.29 10.65 -1.69
CA ALA A 88 -3.56 9.44 -2.04
C ALA A 88 -3.50 8.42 -0.89
N MET A 89 -3.77 7.15 -1.21
CA MET A 89 -3.68 6.04 -0.27
C MET A 89 -2.66 5.01 -0.71
N TRP A 90 -1.87 4.59 0.26
CA TRP A 90 -1.03 3.42 0.23
C TRP A 90 -1.69 2.35 1.10
N TYR A 91 -1.87 1.14 0.58
CA TYR A 91 -2.53 0.04 1.29
C TYR A 91 -1.64 -1.20 1.36
N HIS A 92 -1.51 -1.77 2.56
CA HIS A 92 -0.84 -3.04 2.82
C HIS A 92 -1.80 -4.22 2.61
N LEU A 93 -1.50 -5.07 1.64
CA LEU A 93 -2.25 -6.28 1.30
C LEU A 93 -1.55 -7.51 1.91
N ASP A 94 -2.10 -7.97 3.03
CA ASP A 94 -1.65 -9.15 3.77
C ASP A 94 -2.01 -10.46 3.07
N GLY A 95 -1.05 -11.02 2.35
CA GLY A 95 -1.12 -12.38 1.82
C GLY A 95 -2.20 -12.61 0.77
N SER A 96 -2.21 -13.82 0.23
CA SER A 96 -3.09 -14.23 -0.86
C SER A 96 -4.56 -14.30 -0.44
N ARG A 97 -4.84 -14.50 0.86
CA ARG A 97 -6.22 -14.54 1.39
C ARG A 97 -6.93 -13.20 1.34
N ALA A 98 -6.19 -12.08 1.34
CA ALA A 98 -6.78 -10.75 1.19
C ALA A 98 -7.16 -10.43 -0.27
N PHE A 99 -6.79 -11.26 -1.25
CA PHE A 99 -7.07 -11.00 -2.67
C PHE A 99 -8.55 -10.92 -3.01
N GLN A 100 -9.42 -11.51 -2.19
CA GLN A 100 -10.86 -11.39 -2.33
C GLN A 100 -11.36 -9.93 -2.23
N HIS A 101 -10.58 -9.05 -1.58
CA HIS A 101 -10.91 -7.62 -1.42
C HIS A 101 -10.27 -6.74 -2.50
N LEU A 102 -9.40 -7.29 -3.36
CA LEU A 102 -8.75 -6.54 -4.45
C LEU A 102 -9.75 -5.83 -5.38
N PRO A 103 -10.87 -6.44 -5.83
CA PRO A 103 -11.83 -5.70 -6.67
C PRO A 103 -12.31 -4.40 -6.02
N THR A 104 -12.66 -4.45 -4.72
CA THR A 104 -13.10 -3.28 -3.96
C THR A 104 -11.97 -2.25 -3.89
N LEU A 105 -10.78 -2.66 -3.43
CA LEU A 105 -9.62 -1.79 -3.24
C LEU A 105 -9.16 -1.12 -4.55
N LEU A 106 -9.02 -1.89 -5.63
CA LEU A 106 -8.55 -1.39 -6.93
C LEU A 106 -9.53 -0.43 -7.60
N SER A 107 -10.82 -0.48 -7.22
CA SER A 107 -11.84 0.44 -7.76
C SER A 107 -11.86 1.80 -7.07
N ARG A 108 -11.09 2.00 -5.99
CA ARG A 108 -11.15 3.24 -5.21
C ARG A 108 -10.33 4.35 -5.85
N PRO A 109 -10.89 5.56 -6.04
CA PRO A 109 -10.22 6.66 -6.74
C PRO A 109 -9.05 7.25 -5.97
N TYR A 110 -8.95 6.97 -4.67
CA TYR A 110 -7.83 7.37 -3.80
C TYR A 110 -6.70 6.33 -3.75
N MET A 111 -6.92 5.11 -4.24
CA MET A 111 -5.89 4.06 -4.18
C MET A 111 -4.74 4.41 -5.14
N ARG A 112 -3.52 4.46 -4.64
CA ARG A 112 -2.32 4.82 -5.43
C ARG A 112 -1.24 3.78 -5.35
N VAL A 113 -1.07 3.15 -4.19
CA VAL A 113 -0.04 2.14 -3.98
C VAL A 113 -0.64 0.94 -3.27
N MET A 114 -0.37 -0.25 -3.81
CA MET A 114 -0.68 -1.52 -3.19
C MET A 114 0.64 -2.19 -2.83
N GLN A 115 0.94 -2.32 -1.54
CA GLN A 115 2.03 -3.17 -1.10
C GLN A 115 1.53 -4.59 -0.91
N PHE A 116 2.22 -5.55 -1.50
CA PHE A 116 1.90 -6.95 -1.30
C PHE A 116 2.99 -7.63 -0.46
N VAL A 117 2.57 -8.31 0.60
CA VAL A 117 3.44 -9.17 1.42
C VAL A 117 2.84 -10.58 1.43
N PRO A 118 3.52 -11.57 0.83
CA PRO A 118 3.06 -12.95 0.84
C PRO A 118 3.15 -13.55 2.25
N GLU A 119 2.24 -14.47 2.57
CA GLU A 119 2.31 -15.28 3.77
C GLU A 119 3.55 -16.21 3.77
N PRO A 120 4.05 -16.67 4.95
CA PRO A 120 5.31 -17.40 5.03
C PRO A 120 5.40 -18.71 4.23
N ASP A 121 4.26 -19.36 3.96
CA ASP A 121 4.18 -20.69 3.36
C ASP A 121 3.94 -20.69 1.84
N VAL A 122 4.03 -19.53 1.18
CA VAL A 122 3.92 -19.39 -0.27
C VAL A 122 5.19 -18.77 -0.86
N PRO A 123 5.39 -18.79 -2.19
CA PRO A 123 6.56 -18.16 -2.80
C PRO A 123 6.71 -16.70 -2.36
N PRO A 124 7.94 -16.22 -2.10
CA PRO A 124 8.18 -14.82 -1.80
C PRO A 124 7.83 -13.94 -3.01
N ASN A 125 7.82 -12.62 -2.81
CA ASN A 125 7.63 -11.66 -3.90
C ASN A 125 8.66 -11.89 -5.03
N GLY A 126 8.17 -11.93 -6.26
CA GLY A 126 8.95 -12.37 -7.41
C GLY A 126 8.06 -12.71 -8.62
N PRO A 127 8.64 -13.31 -9.67
CA PRO A 127 7.92 -13.63 -10.90
C PRO A 127 6.66 -14.50 -10.73
N ASP A 128 6.57 -15.30 -9.67
CA ASP A 128 5.40 -16.14 -9.36
C ASP A 128 4.10 -15.34 -9.16
N TRP A 129 4.21 -14.04 -8.83
CA TRP A 129 3.07 -13.16 -8.56
C TRP A 129 2.80 -12.15 -9.69
N LEU A 130 3.37 -12.36 -10.89
CA LEU A 130 3.22 -11.43 -12.02
C LEU A 130 1.76 -11.12 -12.38
N ASP A 131 0.86 -12.11 -12.29
CA ASP A 131 -0.55 -11.90 -12.61
C ASP A 131 -1.24 -10.96 -11.62
N LEU A 132 -0.89 -11.04 -10.32
CA LEU A 132 -1.34 -10.09 -9.31
C LEU A 132 -0.82 -8.68 -9.63
N TYR A 133 0.48 -8.57 -9.88
CA TYR A 133 1.12 -7.27 -10.14
C TYR A 133 0.53 -6.59 -11.37
N ARG A 134 0.33 -7.32 -12.47
CA ARG A 134 -0.33 -6.80 -13.68
C ARG A 134 -1.77 -6.36 -13.41
N ARG A 135 -2.51 -7.11 -12.59
CA ARG A 135 -3.87 -6.73 -12.21
C ARG A 135 -3.91 -5.40 -11.45
N ILE A 136 -2.96 -5.18 -10.54
CA ILE A 136 -2.81 -3.92 -9.80
C ILE A 136 -2.43 -2.78 -10.78
N GLN A 137 -1.45 -2.99 -11.65
CA GLN A 137 -1.01 -1.97 -12.61
C GLN A 137 -2.08 -1.64 -13.66
N HIS A 138 -2.89 -2.61 -14.09
CA HIS A 138 -4.03 -2.36 -14.98
C HIS A 138 -5.07 -1.41 -14.36
N ALA A 139 -5.14 -1.31 -13.03
CA ALA A 139 -5.94 -0.32 -12.32
C ALA A 139 -5.24 1.04 -12.16
N GLY A 140 -4.04 1.21 -12.72
CA GLY A 140 -3.21 2.42 -12.59
C GLY A 140 -2.56 2.59 -11.22
N ILE A 141 -2.42 1.49 -10.46
CA ILE A 141 -1.92 1.50 -9.08
C ILE A 141 -0.48 1.00 -9.06
N ILE A 142 0.36 1.64 -8.25
CA ILE A 142 1.77 1.28 -8.04
C ILE A 142 1.84 -0.02 -7.23
N VAL A 143 2.63 -0.98 -7.72
CA VAL A 143 2.98 -2.18 -6.97
C VAL A 143 4.20 -1.87 -6.10
N HIS A 144 4.08 -2.00 -4.78
CA HIS A 144 5.20 -1.90 -3.85
C HIS A 144 5.56 -3.28 -3.29
N ILE A 145 6.76 -3.78 -3.54
CA ILE A 145 7.18 -5.11 -3.09
C ILE A 145 8.65 -5.15 -2.71
N GLN A 146 8.97 -5.89 -1.66
CA GLN A 146 10.34 -6.28 -1.34
C GLN A 146 10.68 -7.55 -2.09
N VAL A 147 11.80 -7.58 -2.82
CA VAL A 147 12.21 -8.69 -3.70
C VAL A 147 13.69 -9.02 -3.52
N ALA A 148 14.08 -10.24 -3.87
CA ALA A 148 15.50 -10.59 -3.99
C ALA A 148 16.14 -9.85 -5.19
N PRO A 149 17.45 -9.53 -5.14
CA PRO A 149 18.14 -8.82 -6.24
C PRO A 149 17.97 -9.50 -7.61
N ALA A 150 18.03 -10.82 -7.63
CA ALA A 150 17.85 -11.63 -8.84
C ALA A 150 16.47 -11.47 -9.49
N ASN A 151 15.46 -11.02 -8.74
CA ASN A 151 14.10 -10.81 -9.23
C ASN A 151 13.87 -9.37 -9.72
N VAL A 152 14.80 -8.42 -9.52
CA VAL A 152 14.63 -7.03 -9.95
C VAL A 152 14.54 -6.94 -11.47
N GLU A 153 15.52 -7.49 -12.19
CA GLU A 153 15.54 -7.47 -13.66
C GLU A 153 14.28 -8.08 -14.29
N PRO A 154 13.86 -9.32 -13.96
CA PRO A 154 12.70 -9.92 -14.60
C PRO A 154 11.41 -9.14 -14.30
N LEU A 155 11.27 -8.56 -13.11
CA LEU A 155 10.09 -7.77 -12.76
C LEU A 155 10.06 -6.43 -13.50
N VAL A 156 11.19 -5.70 -13.54
CA VAL A 156 11.29 -4.42 -14.27
C VAL A 156 10.99 -4.61 -15.77
N LYS A 157 11.42 -5.72 -16.37
CA LYS A 157 11.14 -6.03 -17.78
C LYS A 157 9.71 -6.50 -18.05
N ALA A 158 9.05 -7.10 -17.07
CA ALA A 158 7.75 -7.74 -17.25
C ALA A 158 6.55 -6.85 -16.87
N LEU A 159 6.79 -5.76 -16.14
CA LEU A 159 5.80 -4.84 -15.58
C LEU A 159 6.03 -3.42 -16.11
N ASP A 160 5.05 -2.54 -15.93
CA ASP A 160 5.22 -1.11 -16.18
C ASP A 160 6.13 -0.51 -15.10
N PRO A 161 7.35 -0.04 -15.43
CA PRO A 161 8.27 0.48 -14.45
C PRO A 161 7.83 1.81 -13.83
N THR A 162 6.89 2.53 -14.45
CA THR A 162 6.32 3.77 -13.89
C THR A 162 5.31 3.50 -12.77
N LEU A 163 4.84 2.26 -12.66
CA LEU A 163 3.90 1.79 -11.63
C LEU A 163 4.55 0.72 -10.73
N LEU A 164 5.85 0.84 -10.47
CA LEU A 164 6.61 -0.13 -9.70
C LEU A 164 7.51 0.56 -8.66
N CYS A 165 7.44 0.09 -7.42
CA CYS A 165 8.32 0.46 -6.33
C CYS A 165 8.92 -0.84 -5.76
N LEU A 166 10.23 -1.02 -5.94
CA LEU A 166 10.94 -2.22 -5.49
C LEU A 166 11.84 -1.87 -4.30
N ASP A 167 11.76 -2.68 -3.25
CA ASP A 167 12.74 -2.73 -2.17
C ASP A 167 13.58 -4.00 -2.35
N THR A 168 14.91 -3.88 -2.25
CA THR A 168 15.86 -4.99 -2.37
C THR A 168 17.11 -4.70 -1.56
N GLN A 169 17.90 -5.73 -1.28
CA GLN A 169 19.15 -5.62 -0.52
C GLN A 169 20.36 -5.83 -1.42
N CYS A 170 21.45 -5.11 -1.17
CA CYS A 170 22.74 -5.32 -1.82
C CYS A 170 23.83 -5.52 -0.77
N GLY A 171 24.92 -6.20 -1.11
CA GLY A 171 26.05 -6.43 -0.20
C GLY A 171 26.96 -5.22 -0.01
N SER A 172 26.84 -4.20 -0.88
CA SER A 172 27.63 -2.96 -0.82
C SER A 172 26.91 -1.79 -1.50
N VAL A 173 27.40 -0.57 -1.26
CA VAL A 173 26.92 0.64 -1.96
C VAL A 173 27.21 0.54 -3.46
N ASP A 174 28.40 0.10 -3.86
CA ASP A 174 28.78 -0.04 -5.27
C ASP A 174 27.84 -1.00 -6.01
N GLU A 175 27.47 -2.13 -5.40
CA GLU A 175 26.50 -3.08 -5.95
C GLU A 175 25.11 -2.44 -6.11
N ALA A 176 24.68 -1.65 -5.12
CA ALA A 176 23.41 -0.93 -5.19
C ALA A 176 23.41 0.12 -6.32
N GLU A 177 24.51 0.88 -6.48
CA GLU A 177 24.65 1.86 -7.57
C GLU A 177 24.66 1.19 -8.95
N MET A 178 25.33 0.03 -9.08
CA MET A 178 25.30 -0.78 -10.29
C MET A 178 23.89 -1.27 -10.61
N LEU A 179 23.16 -1.81 -9.62
CA LEU A 179 21.79 -2.27 -9.80
C LEU A 179 20.85 -1.15 -10.22
N LEU A 180 21.00 0.06 -9.66
CA LEU A 180 20.24 1.24 -10.06
C LEU A 180 20.53 1.63 -11.51
N ALA A 181 21.80 1.63 -11.92
CA ALA A 181 22.17 1.90 -13.32
C ALA A 181 21.58 0.85 -14.27
N ASP A 182 21.59 -0.43 -13.88
CA ASP A 182 21.02 -1.54 -14.64
C ASP A 182 19.51 -1.42 -14.78
N ALA A 183 18.81 -1.10 -13.70
CA ALA A 183 17.37 -0.84 -13.72
C ALA A 183 17.01 0.26 -14.73
N VAL A 184 17.77 1.36 -14.79
CA VAL A 184 17.57 2.42 -15.79
C VAL A 184 17.73 1.91 -17.22
N ARG A 185 18.63 0.96 -17.46
CA ARG A 185 18.80 0.34 -18.78
C ARG A 185 17.62 -0.57 -19.12
N TRP A 186 17.18 -1.39 -18.17
CA TRP A 186 16.05 -2.31 -18.37
C TRP A 186 14.73 -1.59 -18.62
N MET A 187 14.51 -0.41 -18.02
CA MET A 187 13.30 0.40 -18.27
C MET A 187 13.21 0.96 -19.69
N ARG A 188 14.30 0.98 -20.46
CA ARG A 188 14.39 1.59 -21.79
C ARG A 188 14.38 0.57 -22.94
N GLY A 189 14.57 -0.70 -22.64
CA GLY A 189 14.68 -1.79 -23.62
C GLY A 189 13.42 -2.62 -23.66
#